data_AF-A0A8H8MBZ2-F1
#
_entry.id   AF-A0A8H8MBZ2-F1
#
_cell.length_a   1.000
_cell.length_b   1.000
_cell.length_c   1.000
_cell.angle_alpha   90.00
_cell.angle_beta   90.00
_cell.angle_gamma   90.00
#
_symmetry.space_group_name_H-M   'P 1'
#
loop_
_entity.id
_entity.type
_entity.pdbx_description
1 polymer ?
#
loop_
_entity_poly.entity_id
_entity_poly.type
_entity_poly.pdbx_seq_one_letter_code
_entity_poly.pdbx_strand_id
1 'polypeptide(L)'
;MGRKDQALDHSGLGQLGALVYPEADLLHLRPPMDFLIWLFAFDDMFDEGDLRGNIHGTKMVIDNAMDVLRNPGTAKPGCPAVAAIHDLFNRMRPDASEAAIQRFLLTAELYLNAVLQQNVCRMVDNIPTVEEWIKLRRDVGAVQL
;
A
#
# COMPACT_ATOMS: atom_id res chain seq x y z
N MET A 1 -23.48 3.40 -7.22
CA MET A 1 -22.33 2.91 -6.45
C MET A 1 -21.76 1.74 -7.21
N GLY A 2 -20.44 1.72 -7.48
CA GLY A 2 -19.80 0.68 -8.28
C GLY A 2 -19.71 -0.65 -7.54
N ARG A 3 -19.51 -1.76 -8.28
CA ARG A 3 -19.34 -3.11 -7.70
C ARG A 3 -18.18 -3.20 -6.70
N LYS A 4 -17.09 -2.45 -6.96
CA LYS A 4 -15.92 -2.38 -6.08
C LYS A 4 -16.22 -1.57 -4.81
N ASP A 5 -17.00 -0.49 -4.90
CA ASP A 5 -17.42 0.30 -3.73
C ASP A 5 -18.25 -0.55 -2.76
N GLN A 6 -19.20 -1.34 -3.27
CA GLN A 6 -19.98 -2.26 -2.44
C GLN A 6 -19.13 -3.37 -1.80
N ALA A 7 -18.13 -3.89 -2.52
CA ALA A 7 -17.23 -4.91 -1.96
C ALA A 7 -16.39 -4.35 -0.80
N LEU A 8 -15.94 -3.09 -0.91
CA LEU A 8 -15.22 -2.41 0.18
C LEU A 8 -16.14 -2.15 1.38
N ASP A 9 -17.39 -1.76 1.18
CA ASP A 9 -18.34 -1.56 2.29
C ASP A 9 -18.61 -2.84 3.07
N HIS A 10 -18.64 -4.00 2.40
CA HIS A 10 -18.87 -5.30 3.01
C HIS A 10 -17.60 -6.03 3.48
N SER A 11 -16.42 -5.44 3.26
CA SER A 11 -15.12 -6.06 3.58
C SER A 11 -14.82 -6.16 5.09
N GLY A 12 -15.53 -5.39 5.91
CA GLY A 12 -15.26 -5.30 7.35
C GLY A 12 -13.98 -4.52 7.70
N LEU A 13 -13.34 -3.84 6.76
CA LEU A 13 -12.10 -3.09 7.01
C LEU A 13 -12.26 -2.01 8.09
N GLY A 14 -13.41 -1.33 8.13
CA GLY A 14 -13.73 -0.39 9.20
C GLY A 14 -13.70 -1.04 10.60
N GLN A 15 -14.21 -2.27 10.71
CA GLN A 15 -14.17 -3.02 11.95
C GLN A 15 -12.76 -3.48 12.29
N LEU A 16 -11.98 -3.91 11.29
CA LEU A 16 -10.57 -4.25 11.48
C LEU A 16 -9.79 -3.07 12.06
N GLY A 17 -9.90 -1.88 11.47
CA GLY A 17 -9.17 -0.72 11.99
C GLY A 17 -9.63 -0.29 13.39
N ALA A 18 -10.93 -0.40 13.71
CA ALA A 18 -11.43 -0.17 15.06
C ALA A 18 -10.86 -1.17 16.09
N LEU A 19 -10.59 -2.41 15.68
CA LEU A 19 -9.94 -3.42 16.55
C LEU A 19 -8.44 -3.18 16.70
N VAL A 20 -7.76 -2.68 15.66
CA VAL A 20 -6.31 -2.39 15.69
C VAL A 20 -6.01 -1.10 16.46
N TYR A 21 -6.87 -0.09 16.35
CA TYR A 21 -6.70 1.22 16.98
C TYR A 21 -7.91 1.59 17.87
N PRO A 22 -8.20 0.82 18.94
CA PRO A 22 -9.43 0.97 19.72
C PRO A 22 -9.55 2.30 20.47
N GLU A 23 -8.41 2.94 20.77
CA GLU A 23 -8.33 4.19 21.53
C GLU A 23 -8.09 5.42 20.65
N ALA A 24 -8.00 5.26 19.32
CA ALA A 24 -7.78 6.37 18.42
C ALA A 24 -9.07 7.19 18.24
N ASP A 25 -8.97 8.51 18.30
CA ASP A 25 -10.07 9.36 17.87
C ASP A 25 -10.26 9.29 16.34
N LEU A 26 -11.39 9.81 15.86
CA LEU A 26 -11.75 9.75 14.45
C LEU A 26 -10.75 10.47 13.53
N LEU A 27 -10.09 11.51 14.00
CA LEU A 27 -9.12 12.26 13.21
C LEU A 27 -7.88 11.39 12.97
N HIS A 28 -7.37 10.76 14.03
CA HIS A 28 -6.17 9.92 13.98
C HIS A 28 -6.45 8.51 13.42
N LEU A 29 -7.69 8.02 13.50
CA LEU A 29 -8.10 6.74 12.90
C LEU A 29 -8.24 6.82 11.37
N ARG A 30 -8.50 8.01 10.81
CA ARG A 30 -8.79 8.16 9.39
C ARG A 30 -7.60 7.81 8.47
N PRO A 31 -6.37 8.32 8.68
CA PRO A 31 -5.23 7.93 7.84
C PRO A 31 -4.93 6.43 7.79
N PRO A 32 -4.86 5.67 8.91
CA PRO A 32 -4.63 4.23 8.86
C PRO A 32 -5.80 3.47 8.22
N MET A 33 -7.04 3.95 8.38
CA MET A 33 -8.20 3.38 7.67
C MET A 33 -8.10 3.55 6.15
N ASP A 34 -7.77 4.76 5.70
CA ASP A 34 -7.56 5.04 4.28
C ASP A 34 -6.38 4.24 3.73
N PHE A 35 -5.34 4.03 4.55
CA PHE A 35 -4.20 3.18 4.21
C PHE A 35 -4.58 1.70 4.06
N LEU A 36 -5.40 1.14 4.96
CA LEU A 36 -5.91 -0.23 4.80
C LEU A 36 -6.70 -0.39 3.51
N ILE A 37 -7.62 0.54 3.21
CA ILE A 37 -8.39 0.52 1.96
C ILE A 37 -7.46 0.63 0.76
N TRP A 38 -6.49 1.53 0.82
CA TRP A 38 -5.47 1.69 -0.22
C TRP A 38 -4.69 0.39 -0.44
N LEU A 39 -4.23 -0.26 0.63
CA LEU A 39 -3.46 -1.49 0.56
C LEU A 39 -4.20 -2.59 -0.20
N PHE A 40 -5.46 -2.84 0.14
CA PHE A 40 -6.27 -3.85 -0.56
C PHE A 40 -6.57 -3.47 -2.01
N ALA A 41 -6.87 -2.19 -2.26
CA ALA A 41 -7.12 -1.72 -3.62
C ALA A 41 -5.85 -1.78 -4.49
N PHE A 42 -4.69 -1.50 -3.89
CA PHE A 42 -3.39 -1.54 -4.53
C PHE A 42 -2.98 -2.98 -4.85
N ASP A 43 -3.08 -3.90 -3.89
CA ASP A 43 -2.82 -5.33 -4.09
C ASP A 43 -3.67 -5.92 -5.23
N ASP A 44 -4.97 -5.58 -5.28
CA ASP A 44 -5.90 -6.03 -6.34
C ASP A 44 -5.42 -5.65 -7.75
N MET A 45 -4.70 -4.53 -7.90
CA MET A 45 -4.14 -4.11 -9.20
C MET A 45 -3.10 -5.11 -9.73
N PHE A 46 -2.34 -5.78 -8.86
CA PHE A 46 -1.27 -6.72 -9.22
C PHE A 46 -1.71 -8.19 -9.15
N ASP A 47 -2.72 -8.49 -8.34
CA ASP A 47 -3.24 -9.85 -8.16
C ASP A 47 -4.25 -10.22 -9.25
N GLU A 48 -5.23 -9.34 -9.51
CA GLU A 48 -6.35 -9.59 -10.42
C GLU A 48 -6.55 -8.49 -11.47
N GLY A 49 -5.77 -7.40 -11.40
CA GLY A 49 -5.87 -6.25 -12.30
C GLY A 49 -4.88 -6.24 -13.46
N ASP A 50 -4.89 -5.13 -14.20
CA ASP A 50 -4.10 -4.93 -15.42
C ASP A 50 -2.57 -4.87 -15.18
N LEU A 51 -2.13 -4.78 -13.92
CA LEU A 51 -0.71 -4.83 -13.59
C LEU A 51 -0.19 -6.24 -13.34
N ARG A 52 -1.06 -7.24 -13.27
CA ARG A 52 -0.66 -8.65 -13.11
C ARG A 52 0.24 -9.09 -14.27
N GLY A 53 1.48 -9.48 -13.96
CA GLY A 53 2.50 -9.85 -14.95
C GLY A 53 3.08 -8.67 -15.76
N ASN A 54 2.58 -7.45 -15.59
CA ASN A 54 3.08 -6.25 -16.27
C ASN A 54 4.17 -5.57 -15.44
N ILE A 55 5.43 -5.99 -15.64
CA ILE A 55 6.57 -5.51 -14.85
C ILE A 55 6.86 -4.02 -15.07
N HIS A 56 6.75 -3.55 -16.31
CA HIS A 56 6.99 -2.14 -16.62
C HIS A 56 5.96 -1.24 -15.92
N GLY A 57 4.66 -1.56 -16.05
CA GLY A 57 3.59 -0.83 -15.38
C GLY A 57 3.71 -0.87 -13.86
N THR A 58 4.08 -2.04 -13.32
CA THR A 58 4.31 -2.23 -11.88
C THR A 58 5.43 -1.33 -11.37
N LYS A 59 6.59 -1.34 -12.05
CA LYS A 59 7.71 -0.49 -11.69
C LYS A 59 7.36 0.99 -11.77
N MET A 60 6.67 1.43 -12.83
CA MET A 60 6.23 2.83 -12.93
C MET A 60 5.33 3.26 -11.78
N VAL A 61 4.36 2.44 -11.37
CA VAL A 61 3.44 2.79 -10.27
C VAL A 61 4.18 2.82 -8.94
N ILE A 62 5.09 1.88 -8.69
CA ILE A 62 5.92 1.82 -7.48
C ILE A 62 6.86 3.00 -7.38
N ASP A 63 7.59 3.32 -8.45
CA ASP A 63 8.54 4.43 -8.49
C ASP A 63 7.78 5.75 -8.22
N ASN A 64 6.62 5.95 -8.86
CA ASN A 64 5.78 7.12 -8.62
C ASN A 64 5.24 7.18 -7.18
N ALA A 65 4.86 6.04 -6.59
CA ALA A 65 4.40 5.98 -5.19
C ALA A 65 5.53 6.37 -4.22
N MET A 66 6.74 5.87 -4.43
CA MET A 66 7.90 6.26 -3.61
C MET A 66 8.29 7.72 -3.81
N ASP A 67 8.21 8.24 -5.03
CA ASP A 67 8.56 9.63 -5.33
C ASP A 67 7.65 10.63 -4.60
N VAL A 68 6.34 10.35 -4.53
CA VAL A 68 5.39 11.23 -3.83
C VAL A 68 5.47 11.11 -2.32
N LEU A 69 5.95 9.97 -1.80
CA LEU A 69 6.24 9.78 -0.38
C LEU A 69 7.52 10.53 0.02
N ARG A 70 8.57 10.49 -0.82
CA ARG A 70 9.84 11.19 -0.60
C ARG A 70 9.74 12.70 -0.85
N ASN A 71 8.89 13.12 -1.78
CA ASN A 71 8.71 14.53 -2.17
C ASN A 71 7.26 14.97 -2.03
N PRO A 72 6.74 15.04 -0.80
CA PRO A 72 5.31 15.13 -0.64
C PRO A 72 4.69 16.50 -0.90
N GLY A 73 5.50 17.55 -1.06
CA GLY A 73 5.06 18.88 -1.48
C GLY A 73 4.77 19.00 -2.98
N THR A 74 4.91 17.92 -3.75
CA THR A 74 4.62 17.88 -5.18
C THR A 74 3.12 17.97 -5.48
N ALA A 75 2.79 18.32 -6.72
CA ALA A 75 1.39 18.37 -7.17
C ALA A 75 0.75 16.97 -7.12
N LYS A 76 -0.58 16.94 -6.96
CA LYS A 76 -1.35 15.70 -6.90
C LYS A 76 -1.10 14.84 -8.16
N PRO A 77 -0.68 13.58 -8.00
CA PRO A 77 -0.47 12.65 -9.11
C PRO A 77 -1.75 12.34 -9.89
N GLY A 78 -1.61 12.02 -11.18
CA GLY A 78 -2.74 11.62 -12.03
C GLY A 78 -3.20 10.17 -11.81
N CYS A 79 -2.31 9.27 -11.38
CA CYS A 79 -2.66 7.89 -11.07
C CYS A 79 -3.46 7.83 -9.74
N PRO A 80 -4.69 7.30 -9.72
CA PRO A 80 -5.53 7.32 -8.51
C PRO A 80 -4.90 6.64 -7.30
N ALA A 81 -4.23 5.49 -7.50
CA ALA A 81 -3.55 4.79 -6.42
C ALA A 81 -2.41 5.62 -5.82
N VAL A 82 -1.59 6.24 -6.68
CA VAL A 82 -0.48 7.10 -6.24
C VAL A 82 -1.01 8.38 -5.56
N ALA A 83 -2.12 8.93 -6.07
CA ALA A 83 -2.76 10.10 -5.50
C ALA A 83 -3.35 9.82 -4.10
N ALA A 84 -3.87 8.62 -3.87
CA ALA A 84 -4.43 8.22 -2.59
C ALA A 84 -3.34 8.07 -1.51
N ILE A 85 -2.23 7.40 -1.81
CA ILE A 85 -1.10 7.28 -0.87
C ILE A 85 -0.43 8.63 -0.59
N HIS A 86 -0.35 9.51 -1.60
CA HIS A 86 0.12 10.88 -1.42
C HIS A 86 -0.77 11.69 -0.48
N ASP A 87 -2.10 11.63 -0.66
CA ASP A 87 -3.06 12.33 0.20
C ASP A 87 -3.03 11.83 1.65
N LEU A 88 -3.09 10.51 1.87
CA LEU A 88 -3.09 9.95 3.22
C LEU A 88 -1.77 10.26 3.95
N PHE A 89 -0.63 10.23 3.24
CA PHE A 89 0.67 10.57 3.83
C PHE A 89 0.77 12.07 4.18
N ASN A 90 0.12 12.96 3.41
CA ASN A 90 0.01 14.39 3.74
C ASN A 90 -0.85 14.64 4.98
N ARG A 91 -1.88 13.83 5.20
CA ARG A 91 -2.73 13.93 6.40
C ARG A 91 -2.10 13.31 7.63
N MET A 92 -1.28 12.27 7.48
CA MET A 92 -0.64 11.57 8.60
C MET A 92 0.59 12.31 9.15
N ARG A 93 1.43 12.88 8.27
CA ARG A 93 2.73 13.41 8.70
C ARG A 93 2.71 14.57 9.71
N PRO A 94 1.72 15.50 9.74
CA PRO A 94 1.77 16.64 10.65
C PRO A 94 1.73 16.22 12.13
N ASP A 95 1.08 15.08 12.40
CA ASP A 95 0.93 14.52 13.75
C ASP A 95 1.94 13.40 14.04
N ALA A 96 2.79 13.05 13.06
CA ALA A 96 3.77 11.98 13.18
C ALA A 96 5.14 12.50 13.64
N SER A 97 5.80 11.73 14.51
CA SER A 97 7.22 11.98 14.81
C SER A 97 8.09 11.73 13.58
N GLU A 98 9.22 12.42 13.48
CA GLU A 98 10.23 12.20 12.43
C GLU A 98 10.62 10.70 12.33
N ALA A 99 10.83 10.04 13.47
CA ALA A 99 11.17 8.63 13.50
C ALA A 99 10.05 7.72 12.95
N ALA A 100 8.78 8.10 13.14
CA ALA A 100 7.64 7.38 12.55
C ALA A 100 7.58 7.57 11.04
N ILE A 101 7.82 8.79 10.56
CA ILE A 101 7.90 9.09 9.12
C ILE A 101 9.02 8.27 8.47
N GLN A 102 10.22 8.25 9.05
CA GLN A 102 11.35 7.48 8.51
C GLN A 102 11.06 5.97 8.48
N ARG A 103 10.42 5.43 9.53
CA ARG A 103 9.99 4.02 9.54
C ARG A 103 8.99 3.74 8.43
N PHE A 104 7.98 4.58 8.26
CA PHE A 104 6.96 4.44 7.22
C PHE A 104 7.58 4.44 5.82
N LEU A 105 8.51 5.37 5.54
CA LEU A 105 9.20 5.43 4.24
C LEU A 105 10.01 4.15 3.97
N LEU A 106 10.74 3.67 4.96
CA LEU A 106 11.51 2.43 4.85
C LEU A 106 10.60 1.23 4.58
N THR A 107 9.53 1.07 5.34
CA THR A 107 8.65 -0.09 5.24
C THR A 107 7.77 -0.04 4.00
N ALA A 108 7.43 1.17 3.51
CA ALA A 108 6.80 1.36 2.21
C ALA A 108 7.71 0.91 1.07
N GLU A 109 8.99 1.26 1.12
CA GLU A 109 9.97 0.82 0.13
C GLU A 109 10.13 -0.70 0.12
N LEU A 110 10.19 -1.33 1.30
CA LEU A 110 10.26 -2.80 1.41
C LEU A 110 9.01 -3.46 0.82
N TYR A 111 7.82 -3.00 1.19
CA TYR A 111 6.56 -3.51 0.68
C TYR A 111 6.45 -3.38 -0.85
N LEU A 112 6.70 -2.17 -1.38
CA LEU A 112 6.56 -1.91 -2.82
C LEU A 112 7.58 -2.72 -3.64
N ASN A 113 8.82 -2.85 -3.17
CA ASN A 113 9.81 -3.71 -3.81
C ASN A 113 9.41 -5.20 -3.76
N ALA A 114 8.81 -5.65 -2.66
CA ALA A 114 8.29 -7.01 -2.54
C ALA A 114 7.11 -7.27 -3.50
N VAL A 115 6.22 -6.29 -3.70
CA VAL A 115 5.15 -6.36 -4.72
C VAL A 115 5.75 -6.56 -6.12
N LEU A 116 6.77 -5.77 -6.48
CA LEU A 116 7.48 -5.93 -7.76
C LEU A 116 8.09 -7.34 -7.89
N GLN A 117 8.79 -7.80 -6.85
CA GLN A 117 9.41 -9.13 -6.85
C GLN A 117 8.37 -10.25 -7.01
N GLN A 118 7.25 -10.18 -6.30
CA GLN A 118 6.16 -11.14 -6.43
C GLN A 118 5.58 -11.14 -7.85
N ASN A 119 5.43 -9.97 -8.46
CA ASN A 119 4.92 -9.87 -9.83
C ASN A 119 5.93 -10.42 -10.86
N VAL A 120 7.24 -10.23 -10.63
CA VAL A 120 8.30 -10.86 -11.43
C VAL A 120 8.21 -12.39 -11.33
N CYS A 121 8.11 -12.94 -10.12
CA CYS A 121 7.94 -14.38 -9.91
C CYS A 121 6.74 -14.93 -10.69
N ARG A 122 5.59 -14.24 -10.65
CA ARG A 122 4.39 -14.61 -11.42
C ARG A 122 4.62 -14.56 -12.94
N MET A 123 5.30 -13.53 -13.44
CA MET A 123 5.55 -13.38 -14.89
C MET A 123 6.39 -14.53 -15.44
N VAL A 124 7.42 -14.96 -14.70
CA VAL A 124 8.33 -16.03 -15.15
C VAL A 124 7.90 -17.42 -14.69
N ASP A 125 6.70 -17.55 -14.10
CA ASP A 125 6.17 -18.78 -13.51
C ASP A 125 7.15 -19.45 -12.50
N ASN A 126 7.88 -18.62 -11.75
CA ASN A 126 8.82 -19.08 -10.74
C ASN A 126 8.13 -19.15 -9.38
N ILE A 127 7.99 -20.37 -8.85
CA ILE A 127 7.51 -20.63 -7.50
C ILE A 127 8.70 -20.54 -6.54
N PRO A 128 8.74 -19.59 -5.59
CA PRO A 128 9.85 -19.46 -4.65
C PRO A 128 9.98 -20.68 -3.73
N THR A 129 11.19 -20.94 -3.21
CA THR A 129 11.36 -21.90 -2.12
C THR A 129 10.64 -21.43 -0.86
N VAL A 130 10.49 -22.31 0.14
CA VAL A 130 9.87 -21.94 1.43
C VAL A 130 10.65 -20.80 2.09
N GLU A 131 11.98 -20.84 2.06
CA GLU A 131 12.85 -19.82 2.65
C GLU A 131 12.74 -18.48 1.92
N GLU A 132 12.65 -18.49 0.59
CA GLU A 132 12.44 -17.30 -0.23
C GLU A 132 11.05 -16.72 0.00
N TRP A 133 10.04 -17.58 0.06
CA TRP A 133 8.66 -17.21 0.30
C TRP A 133 8.48 -16.55 1.67
N ILE A 134 9.09 -17.08 2.73
CA ILE A 134 8.99 -16.48 4.07
C ILE A 134 9.54 -15.04 4.09
N LYS A 135 10.64 -14.80 3.38
CA LYS A 135 11.24 -13.45 3.27
C LYS A 135 10.33 -12.53 2.45
N LEU A 136 9.94 -12.96 1.26
CA LEU A 136 9.08 -12.19 0.36
C LEU A 136 7.74 -11.86 1.02
N ARG A 137 7.11 -12.85 1.65
CA ARG A 137 5.76 -12.71 2.22
C ARG A 137 5.73 -11.80 3.44
N ARG A 138 6.83 -11.71 4.19
CA ARG A 138 6.97 -10.79 5.32
C ARG A 138 6.80 -9.34 4.88
N ASP A 139 7.34 -8.99 3.71
CA ASP A 139 7.37 -7.61 3.24
C ASP A 139 6.13 -7.30 2.41
N VAL A 140 5.71 -8.19 1.50
CA VAL A 140 4.49 -7.98 0.68
C VAL A 140 3.19 -8.07 1.51
N GLY A 141 3.26 -8.58 2.74
CA GLY A 141 2.12 -8.57 3.66
C GLY A 141 1.82 -7.20 4.26
N ALA A 142 2.69 -6.19 4.06
CA ALA A 142 2.55 -4.84 4.61
C ALA A 142 2.36 -4.77 6.14
N VAL A 143 2.71 -5.83 6.88
CA VAL A 143 2.56 -5.89 8.35
C VAL A 143 3.63 -5.10 9.10
N GLN A 144 4.60 -4.55 8.38
CA GLN A 144 5.65 -3.69 8.92
C GLN A 144 5.35 -2.19 8.74
N LEU A 145 4.29 -1.85 8.00
CA LEU A 145 3.88 -0.48 7.70
C LEU A 145 3.14 0.19 8.85
#